data_AF-A0AAE2V7E4-F1
#
_entry.id   AF-A0AAE2V7E4-F1
#
_cell.length_a   1.000
_cell.length_b   1.000
_cell.length_c   1.000
_cell.angle_alpha   90.00
_cell.angle_beta   90.00
_cell.angle_gamma   90.00
#
_symmetry.space_group_name_H-M   'P 1'
#
loop_
_entity.id
_entity.type
_entity.pdbx_description
1 polymer ?
#
loop_
_entity_poly.entity_id
_entity_poly.type
_entity_poly.pdbx_seq_one_letter_code
_entity_poly.pdbx_strand_id
1 'polypeptide(L)'
;MNRYATTEDARYWPSVNEGDYIFFKGNTDKGEDIYAAAGTNHLKVELPIGKKILIYTGDYERILINGEGCQSTAETPTIITNLGGQVRWGNSHENNHYRALELYNFQHLHLTGKYDAAKQTGHADYLGHNAGQNLGSGAYYERYGLWGNPKWSGIIYHKNYGNGVRIHHFKTVKVDYVASWGGYFASFNIKTDNPKTPGEVDVDIQDCFAGFGEGEAFYISYSTKAHNQDITRLTLKNNISVFTGAECLQTDNLAEGSVIENNVSLGSATFFRHPFQSRFQDNMHQFSFVEGGVTVQNNIFMSTNGALHQFRYRDANSAKLTGRTSPSKDKPVIMRNNFYGMSRTTMGYMWQGDGITPYIFSNNVYGDISVPDADDTLSVTPDAPAGFFKIGNSNTEILFEKNIYPKGRDLYYTSLGDGSKITHRENVQKAAPTIQFKNSGFPDDIDWRSISVWNATYQNTPNVDGLNKNGEFIPYALGDIVIFYDSDGNTKFFKCILAHAENHNPNTSPQHWAQMTWKGRNLPPLDLRIKADTFYNDRGMGLSYNEAKETALD
;
A
#
# COMPACT_ATOMS: atom_id res chain seq x y z
N MET A 1 12.73 1.30 33.32
CA MET A 1 13.95 1.39 32.47
C MET A 1 13.87 0.28 31.44
N ASN A 2 14.29 0.53 30.20
CA ASN A 2 14.33 -0.50 29.15
C ASN A 2 15.36 -1.57 29.53
N ARG A 3 14.98 -2.85 29.46
CA ARG A 3 15.78 -3.95 30.02
C ARG A 3 15.26 -5.30 29.55
N TYR A 4 16.06 -6.32 29.80
CA TYR A 4 15.61 -7.70 29.73
C TYR A 4 14.57 -8.00 30.81
N ALA A 5 13.55 -8.76 30.43
CA ALA A 5 12.49 -9.25 31.29
C ALA A 5 13.07 -10.21 32.34
N THR A 6 12.68 -10.01 33.59
CA THR A 6 13.00 -10.92 34.70
C THR A 6 11.90 -11.97 34.84
N THR A 7 12.12 -12.94 35.71
CA THR A 7 11.07 -13.88 36.13
C THR A 7 9.84 -13.17 36.72
N GLU A 8 10.02 -12.00 37.35
CA GLU A 8 8.90 -11.22 37.91
C GLU A 8 8.03 -10.62 36.80
N ASP A 9 8.64 -10.06 35.75
CA ASP A 9 7.88 -9.55 34.60
C ASP A 9 7.10 -10.66 33.90
N ALA A 10 7.72 -11.84 33.74
CA ALA A 10 7.08 -12.99 33.11
C ALA A 10 5.91 -13.55 33.95
N ARG A 11 5.92 -13.37 35.28
CA ARG A 11 4.77 -13.68 36.14
C ARG A 11 3.68 -12.62 36.04
N TYR A 12 4.05 -11.36 35.87
CA TYR A 12 3.12 -10.24 35.83
C TYR A 12 2.41 -10.13 34.47
N TRP A 13 3.15 -10.24 33.36
CA TRP A 13 2.61 -10.19 32.00
C TRP A 13 2.64 -11.57 31.36
N PRO A 14 1.47 -12.18 31.07
CA PRO A 14 1.40 -13.50 30.44
C PRO A 14 2.06 -13.58 29.06
N SER A 15 2.24 -12.45 28.39
CA SER A 15 2.90 -12.38 27.08
C SER A 15 4.43 -12.22 27.14
N VAL A 16 5.01 -12.08 28.34
CA VAL A 16 6.45 -11.86 28.54
C VAL A 16 7.11 -13.16 28.99
N ASN A 17 8.25 -13.51 28.38
CA ASN A 17 9.13 -14.55 28.87
C ASN A 17 10.40 -13.92 29.48
N GLU A 18 10.99 -14.58 30.48
CA GLU A 18 12.29 -14.17 31.01
C GLU A 18 13.33 -14.10 29.87
N GLY A 19 14.08 -13.00 29.81
CA GLY A 19 15.05 -12.73 28.75
C GLY A 19 14.49 -12.11 27.47
N ASP A 20 13.17 -11.88 27.34
CA ASP A 20 12.64 -10.97 26.31
C ASP A 20 13.17 -9.55 26.57
N TYR A 21 13.31 -8.71 25.55
CA TYR A 21 13.71 -7.31 25.73
C TYR A 21 12.48 -6.40 25.73
N ILE A 22 12.31 -5.59 26.77
CA ILE A 22 11.16 -4.69 26.91
C ILE A 22 11.59 -3.24 26.80
N PHE A 23 10.99 -2.53 25.84
CA PHE A 23 10.99 -1.07 25.78
C PHE A 23 9.78 -0.53 26.55
N PHE A 24 10.01 -0.05 27.78
CA PHE A 24 8.96 0.55 28.62
C PHE A 24 8.68 2.02 28.28
N LYS A 25 9.66 2.70 27.68
CA LYS A 25 9.57 4.10 27.21
C LYS A 25 10.64 4.34 26.15
N GLY A 26 10.60 5.49 25.48
CA GLY A 26 11.72 5.94 24.66
C GLY A 26 13.01 6.05 25.48
N ASN A 27 14.14 5.80 24.83
CA ASN A 27 15.49 5.92 25.41
C ASN A 27 16.22 7.19 24.95
N THR A 28 15.64 7.95 24.02
CA THR A 28 16.13 9.28 23.60
C THR A 28 14.98 10.28 23.61
N ASP A 29 15.29 11.56 23.33
CA ASP A 29 14.33 12.65 23.20
C ASP A 29 13.29 12.68 24.32
N LYS A 30 13.78 12.86 25.56
CA LYS A 30 12.96 12.90 26.79
C LYS A 30 12.09 11.66 27.05
N GLY A 31 12.33 10.56 26.34
CA GLY A 31 11.59 9.31 26.47
C GLY A 31 10.50 9.12 25.41
N GLU A 32 10.50 9.94 24.37
CA GLU A 32 9.52 9.92 23.28
C GLU A 32 10.00 9.07 22.09
N ASP A 33 11.32 8.87 21.95
CA ASP A 33 11.93 8.08 20.89
C ASP A 33 12.52 6.77 21.38
N ILE A 34 12.17 5.67 20.69
CA ILE A 34 12.96 4.43 20.76
C ILE A 34 14.06 4.53 19.70
N TYR A 35 15.30 4.63 20.15
CA TYR A 35 16.48 4.70 19.29
C TYR A 35 17.53 3.67 19.71
N ALA A 36 17.44 2.48 19.12
CA ALA A 36 18.37 1.37 19.32
C ALA A 36 19.15 1.07 18.03
N ALA A 37 19.96 2.05 17.58
CA ALA A 37 20.63 1.99 16.27
C ALA A 37 21.87 1.09 16.20
N ALA A 38 22.30 0.52 17.33
CA ALA A 38 23.64 -0.04 17.56
C ALA A 38 24.78 0.97 17.30
N GLY A 39 25.95 0.72 17.87
CA GLY A 39 27.11 1.62 17.86
C GLY A 39 27.61 1.92 19.27
N THR A 40 28.81 2.50 19.38
CA THR A 40 29.51 2.72 20.66
C THR A 40 28.71 3.56 21.66
N ASN A 41 27.82 4.43 21.18
CA ASN A 41 27.02 5.36 21.99
C ASN A 41 25.51 5.09 21.95
N HIS A 42 25.07 4.00 21.32
CA HIS A 42 23.65 3.71 21.15
C HIS A 42 23.29 2.38 21.80
N LEU A 43 22.05 2.27 22.27
CA LEU A 43 21.52 1.03 22.79
C LEU A 43 21.64 -0.06 21.71
N LYS A 44 22.28 -1.17 22.07
CA LYS A 44 22.32 -2.40 21.28
C LYS A 44 21.42 -3.42 21.94
N VAL A 45 20.47 -3.96 21.18
CA VAL A 45 19.62 -5.06 21.64
C VAL A 45 20.26 -6.37 21.19
N GLU A 46 20.56 -7.23 22.15
CA GLU A 46 21.08 -8.57 21.90
C GLU A 46 20.06 -9.60 22.37
N LEU A 47 19.61 -10.49 21.48
CA LEU A 47 18.58 -11.47 21.80
C LEU A 47 19.00 -12.86 21.32
N PRO A 48 18.91 -13.89 22.18
CA PRO A 48 19.06 -15.27 21.73
C PRO A 48 17.82 -15.73 20.95
N ILE A 49 17.97 -16.82 20.21
CA ILE A 49 16.89 -17.42 19.41
C ILE A 49 15.65 -17.69 20.29
N GLY A 50 14.47 -17.34 19.76
CA GLY A 50 13.18 -17.59 20.42
C GLY A 50 12.76 -16.54 21.45
N LYS A 51 13.54 -15.47 21.63
CA LYS A 51 13.15 -14.31 22.44
C LYS A 51 12.54 -13.19 21.60
N LYS A 52 11.82 -12.30 22.27
CA LYS A 52 11.01 -11.25 21.65
C LYS A 52 11.50 -9.87 22.04
N ILE A 53 11.22 -8.89 21.17
CA ILE A 53 11.23 -7.48 21.51
C ILE A 53 9.79 -7.05 21.77
N LEU A 54 9.54 -6.53 22.96
CA LEU A 54 8.23 -6.07 23.42
C LEU A 54 8.26 -4.55 23.58
N ILE A 55 7.33 -3.87 22.92
CA ILE A 55 7.19 -2.42 23.02
C ILE A 55 5.97 -2.12 23.88
N TYR A 56 6.18 -1.48 25.02
CA TYR A 56 5.09 -1.15 25.94
C TYR A 56 4.15 -0.13 25.32
N THR A 57 2.87 -0.19 25.68
CA THR A 57 1.86 0.75 25.19
C THR A 57 2.25 2.20 25.43
N GLY A 58 2.01 3.04 24.42
CA GLY A 58 2.41 4.44 24.47
C GLY A 58 2.33 5.14 23.13
N ASP A 59 2.58 6.45 23.17
CA ASP A 59 2.78 7.30 22.01
C ASP A 59 4.27 7.58 21.86
N TYR A 60 4.84 7.18 20.73
CA TYR A 60 6.23 7.41 20.37
C TYR A 60 6.30 8.42 19.22
N GLU A 61 7.34 9.24 19.19
CA GLU A 61 7.61 10.07 18.02
C GLU A 61 8.22 9.21 16.91
N ARG A 62 9.24 8.42 17.25
CA ARG A 62 9.91 7.45 16.38
C ARG A 62 10.19 6.13 17.08
N ILE A 63 10.22 5.05 16.29
CA ILE A 63 10.75 3.76 16.70
C ILE A 63 11.83 3.34 15.71
N LEU A 64 13.07 3.19 16.16
CA LEU A 64 14.18 2.69 15.37
C LEU A 64 14.91 1.58 16.13
N ILE A 65 15.01 0.41 15.53
CA ILE A 65 15.67 -0.75 16.13
C ILE A 65 16.56 -1.45 15.10
N ASN A 66 17.84 -1.58 15.44
CA ASN A 66 18.83 -2.39 14.74
C ASN A 66 18.86 -3.80 15.35
N GLY A 67 18.64 -4.81 14.51
CA GLY A 67 18.60 -6.22 14.85
C GLY A 67 19.93 -6.96 14.75
N GLU A 68 21.06 -6.29 14.49
CA GLU A 68 22.37 -6.93 14.28
C GLU A 68 22.79 -7.88 15.44
N GLY A 69 22.35 -7.60 16.67
CA GLY A 69 22.60 -8.45 17.86
C GLY A 69 21.55 -9.55 18.10
N CYS A 70 20.52 -9.66 17.28
CA CYS A 70 19.39 -10.58 17.48
C CYS A 70 19.57 -11.87 16.67
N GLN A 71 19.70 -12.99 17.36
CA GLN A 71 19.82 -14.32 16.74
C GLN A 71 18.44 -14.85 16.34
N SER A 72 18.31 -15.37 15.12
CA SER A 72 17.04 -15.89 14.59
C SER A 72 17.26 -16.93 13.49
N THR A 73 16.26 -17.75 13.23
CA THR A 73 16.17 -18.64 12.05
C THR A 73 14.84 -18.40 11.34
N ALA A 74 14.65 -18.99 10.15
CA ALA A 74 13.38 -18.89 9.43
C ALA A 74 12.20 -19.48 10.25
N GLU A 75 12.46 -20.57 10.99
CA GLU A 75 11.47 -21.26 11.83
C GLU A 75 11.24 -20.56 13.17
N THR A 76 12.24 -19.81 13.65
CA THR A 76 12.19 -19.05 14.91
C THR A 76 12.68 -17.62 14.66
N PRO A 77 11.86 -16.77 14.01
CA PRO A 77 12.23 -15.39 13.72
C PRO A 77 12.30 -14.56 15.01
N THR A 78 12.99 -13.42 14.96
CA THR A 78 12.85 -12.40 16.01
C THR A 78 11.46 -11.80 15.90
N ILE A 79 10.66 -11.89 16.96
CA ILE A 79 9.32 -11.31 17.00
C ILE A 79 9.38 -9.93 17.66
N ILE A 80 8.76 -8.94 17.02
CA ILE A 80 8.54 -7.61 17.58
C ILE A 80 7.03 -7.36 17.67
N THR A 81 6.54 -7.06 18.88
CA THR A 81 5.10 -6.86 19.14
C THR A 81 4.83 -5.88 20.29
N ASN A 82 3.58 -5.46 20.44
CA ASN A 82 3.12 -4.58 21.51
C ASN A 82 2.91 -5.33 22.85
N LEU A 83 3.07 -4.61 23.96
CA LEU A 83 2.89 -5.08 25.32
C LEU A 83 1.97 -4.13 26.10
N GLY A 84 0.98 -4.68 26.81
CA GLY A 84 0.12 -3.94 27.74
C GLY A 84 -0.90 -2.99 27.10
N GLY A 85 -0.99 -2.95 25.77
CA GLY A 85 -1.94 -2.10 25.05
C GLY A 85 -1.46 -1.79 23.63
N GLN A 86 -1.90 -0.68 23.06
CA GLN A 86 -1.51 -0.24 21.72
C GLN A 86 -0.22 0.57 21.74
N VAL A 87 0.63 0.35 20.74
CA VAL A 87 1.81 1.15 20.46
C VAL A 87 1.50 2.05 19.28
N ARG A 88 1.64 3.36 19.47
CA ARG A 88 1.45 4.35 18.43
C ARG A 88 2.77 5.06 18.12
N TRP A 89 3.03 5.36 16.86
CA TRP A 89 4.20 6.16 16.48
C TRP A 89 3.86 7.26 15.48
N GLY A 90 4.80 8.20 15.30
CA GLY A 90 4.68 9.33 14.38
C GLY A 90 4.06 10.59 15.01
N ASN A 91 3.79 10.59 16.31
CA ASN A 91 3.06 11.64 17.03
C ASN A 91 3.88 12.93 17.29
N SER A 92 4.95 13.21 16.55
CA SER A 92 5.80 14.36 16.87
C SER A 92 5.09 15.69 16.61
N HIS A 93 5.14 16.57 17.61
CA HIS A 93 4.57 17.92 17.55
C HIS A 93 5.38 18.86 16.65
N GLU A 94 6.65 18.52 16.43
CA GLU A 94 7.54 19.24 15.54
C GLU A 94 7.49 18.61 14.14
N ASN A 95 7.84 19.40 13.12
CA ASN A 95 8.09 18.90 11.77
C ASN A 95 9.38 18.04 11.73
N ASN A 96 9.54 17.10 12.66
CA ASN A 96 10.66 16.18 12.76
C ASN A 96 10.59 15.21 11.57
N HIS A 97 11.71 15.08 10.85
CA HIS A 97 11.80 14.43 9.54
C HIS A 97 11.83 12.89 9.66
N TYR A 98 11.66 12.33 10.87
CA TYR A 98 11.88 10.92 11.15
C TYR A 98 10.69 10.25 11.87
N ARG A 99 9.47 10.47 11.36
CA ARG A 99 8.22 9.85 11.86
C ARG A 99 8.02 8.44 11.30
N ALA A 100 8.84 7.48 11.73
CA ALA A 100 8.81 6.12 11.21
C ALA A 100 8.95 5.06 12.31
N LEU A 101 8.39 3.88 12.04
CA LEU A 101 8.86 2.62 12.60
C LEU A 101 9.91 2.06 11.64
N GLU A 102 11.17 2.05 12.03
CA GLU A 102 12.31 1.62 11.22
C GLU A 102 13.01 0.42 11.87
N LEU A 103 13.02 -0.71 11.16
CA LEU A 103 13.66 -1.95 11.60
C LEU A 103 14.69 -2.37 10.57
N TYR A 104 15.91 -2.68 11.02
CA TYR A 104 16.95 -3.07 10.07
C TYR A 104 17.96 -4.07 10.64
N ASN A 105 18.64 -4.79 9.76
CA ASN A 105 19.63 -5.83 10.07
C ASN A 105 19.09 -7.03 10.87
N PHE A 106 17.79 -7.31 10.79
CA PHE A 106 17.23 -8.57 11.29
C PHE A 106 17.34 -9.64 10.20
N GLN A 107 17.96 -10.80 10.47
CA GLN A 107 18.02 -11.89 9.49
C GLN A 107 16.62 -12.45 9.20
N HIS A 108 15.91 -12.85 10.25
CA HIS A 108 14.53 -13.35 10.16
C HIS A 108 13.65 -12.57 11.14
N LEU A 109 12.72 -11.77 10.60
CA LEU A 109 11.88 -10.85 11.37
C LEU A 109 10.40 -11.20 11.25
N HIS A 110 9.68 -11.13 12.37
CA HIS A 110 8.22 -11.07 12.39
C HIS A 110 7.77 -9.84 13.17
N LEU A 111 7.29 -8.82 12.46
CA LEU A 111 6.64 -7.65 13.06
C LEU A 111 5.13 -7.91 13.14
N THR A 112 4.56 -7.89 14.34
CA THR A 112 3.13 -8.20 14.51
C THR A 112 2.44 -7.39 15.59
N GLY A 113 1.26 -6.87 15.27
CA GLY A 113 0.30 -6.37 16.25
C GLY A 113 -0.81 -7.37 16.59
N LYS A 114 -0.73 -8.60 16.08
CA LYS A 114 -1.78 -9.62 16.23
C LYS A 114 -1.82 -10.12 17.66
N TYR A 115 -3.01 -10.09 18.24
CA TYR A 115 -3.26 -10.80 19.49
C TYR A 115 -3.30 -12.32 19.24
N ASP A 116 -2.35 -13.03 19.85
CA ASP A 116 -2.31 -14.49 19.87
C ASP A 116 -1.82 -14.92 21.26
N ALA A 117 -2.74 -15.46 22.07
CA ALA A 117 -2.44 -15.85 23.44
C ALA A 117 -1.43 -17.01 23.50
N ALA A 118 -1.45 -17.92 22.53
CA ALA A 118 -0.55 -19.07 22.49
C ALA A 118 0.87 -18.65 22.07
N LYS A 119 0.99 -17.70 21.13
CA LYS A 119 2.27 -17.12 20.72
C LYS A 119 2.72 -15.97 21.61
N GLN A 120 1.89 -15.57 22.58
CA GLN A 120 2.17 -14.49 23.52
C GLN A 120 2.50 -13.17 22.79
N THR A 121 1.68 -12.80 21.80
CA THR A 121 1.81 -11.55 21.03
C THR A 121 0.56 -10.68 21.14
N GLY A 122 0.72 -9.38 20.92
CA GLY A 122 -0.38 -8.42 20.87
C GLY A 122 -1.17 -8.25 22.17
N HIS A 123 -2.35 -7.63 22.07
CA HIS A 123 -3.24 -7.35 23.19
C HIS A 123 -4.71 -7.54 22.79
N ALA A 124 -5.51 -8.16 23.67
CA ALA A 124 -6.88 -8.58 23.36
C ALA A 124 -7.85 -7.43 22.98
N ASP A 125 -7.56 -6.21 23.43
CA ASP A 125 -8.39 -5.04 23.10
C ASP A 125 -8.07 -4.42 21.73
N TYR A 126 -6.91 -4.76 21.14
CA TYR A 126 -6.37 -4.17 19.93
C TYR A 126 -6.18 -5.23 18.84
N LEU A 127 -7.31 -5.69 18.30
CA LEU A 127 -7.38 -6.82 17.37
C LEU A 127 -7.31 -6.44 15.88
N GLY A 128 -7.24 -5.14 15.55
CA GLY A 128 -7.36 -4.66 14.18
C GLY A 128 -8.65 -5.14 13.52
N HIS A 129 -8.59 -5.59 12.26
CA HIS A 129 -9.74 -6.19 11.59
C HIS A 129 -10.06 -7.64 12.01
N ASN A 130 -9.16 -8.33 12.71
CA ASN A 130 -9.34 -9.68 13.29
C ASN A 130 -9.99 -10.71 12.35
N ALA A 131 -9.29 -11.08 11.26
CA ALA A 131 -9.85 -11.94 10.22
C ALA A 131 -11.24 -11.49 9.70
N GLY A 132 -11.43 -10.17 9.64
CA GLY A 132 -12.67 -9.53 9.18
C GLY A 132 -13.77 -9.35 10.22
N GLN A 133 -13.68 -9.97 11.40
CA GLN A 133 -14.72 -9.91 12.44
C GLN A 133 -14.99 -8.49 12.93
N ASN A 134 -13.95 -7.64 12.94
CA ASN A 134 -14.06 -6.27 13.45
C ASN A 134 -14.36 -5.21 12.39
N LEU A 135 -14.36 -5.56 11.09
CA LEU A 135 -14.53 -4.58 10.01
C LEU A 135 -15.85 -3.80 10.15
N GLY A 136 -16.91 -4.47 10.61
CA GLY A 136 -18.22 -3.84 10.85
C GLY A 136 -18.27 -2.83 12.01
N SER A 137 -17.24 -2.76 12.87
CA SER A 137 -17.16 -1.77 13.96
C SER A 137 -17.00 -0.33 13.45
N GLY A 138 -16.51 -0.17 12.22
CA GLY A 138 -16.14 1.10 11.62
C GLY A 138 -14.90 1.77 12.23
N ALA A 139 -14.30 1.20 13.29
CA ALA A 139 -13.14 1.77 14.00
C ALA A 139 -11.91 0.85 13.97
N TYR A 140 -11.98 -0.26 13.23
CA TYR A 140 -11.01 -1.35 13.33
C TYR A 140 -9.57 -0.91 13.01
N TYR A 141 -9.40 0.06 12.10
CA TYR A 141 -8.10 0.59 11.71
C TYR A 141 -7.41 1.37 12.84
N GLU A 142 -8.15 1.86 13.84
CA GLU A 142 -7.61 2.49 15.05
C GLU A 142 -7.34 1.45 16.16
N ARG A 143 -7.69 0.18 15.94
CA ARG A 143 -7.59 -0.90 16.93
C ARG A 143 -6.46 -1.88 16.64
N TYR A 144 -5.51 -1.53 15.81
CA TYR A 144 -4.31 -2.35 15.59
C TYR A 144 -3.36 -2.24 16.78
N GLY A 145 -2.75 -3.36 17.22
CA GLY A 145 -1.79 -3.35 18.32
C GLY A 145 -0.56 -2.46 18.05
N LEU A 146 -0.16 -2.40 16.78
CA LEU A 146 0.86 -1.50 16.25
C LEU A 146 0.19 -0.55 15.24
N TRP A 147 0.14 0.74 15.56
CA TRP A 147 -0.54 1.74 14.73
C TRP A 147 0.30 3.00 14.53
N GLY A 148 0.80 3.17 13.30
CA GLY A 148 1.39 4.44 12.88
C GLY A 148 0.26 5.42 12.67
N ASN A 149 0.18 6.45 13.53
CA ASN A 149 -0.77 7.55 13.37
C ASN A 149 -0.03 8.88 13.52
N PRO A 150 0.84 9.23 12.57
CA PRO A 150 1.34 10.58 12.47
C PRO A 150 0.17 11.56 12.44
N LYS A 151 0.16 12.48 13.41
CA LYS A 151 -0.70 13.66 13.37
C LYS A 151 -0.15 14.60 12.29
N TRP A 152 -0.71 14.56 11.09
CA TRP A 152 -0.29 15.38 9.94
C TRP A 152 -0.98 16.73 10.00
N SER A 153 -0.29 17.80 10.43
CA SER A 153 -0.84 19.15 10.37
C SER A 153 -0.75 19.74 8.95
N GLY A 154 -1.44 19.12 7.99
CA GLY A 154 -1.37 19.43 6.55
C GLY A 154 -0.52 18.45 5.73
N ILE A 155 -0.47 18.68 4.42
CA ILE A 155 0.44 17.98 3.50
C ILE A 155 1.89 18.36 3.86
N ILE A 156 2.75 17.40 4.21
CA ILE A 156 4.15 17.61 4.61
C ILE A 156 5.00 17.66 3.33
N TYR A 157 4.99 18.83 2.69
CA TYR A 157 5.79 19.13 1.52
C TYR A 157 7.30 18.86 1.73
N HIS A 158 7.91 18.11 0.80
CA HIS A 158 9.34 18.17 0.43
C HIS A 158 10.38 17.98 1.56
N LYS A 159 10.07 17.22 2.61
CA LYS A 159 11.08 16.82 3.59
C LYS A 159 11.50 15.38 3.30
N ASN A 160 12.78 15.21 3.00
CA ASN A 160 13.40 14.07 2.30
C ASN A 160 13.23 12.66 2.94
N TYR A 161 12.45 12.50 4.00
CA TYR A 161 12.37 11.25 4.75
C TYR A 161 10.98 11.11 5.39
N GLY A 162 10.29 9.99 5.13
CA GLY A 162 9.03 9.69 5.79
C GLY A 162 8.42 8.41 5.25
N ASN A 163 8.70 7.28 5.90
CA ASN A 163 7.96 6.04 5.71
C ASN A 163 7.15 5.79 6.98
N GLY A 164 5.94 5.28 6.86
CA GLY A 164 5.20 4.86 8.05
C GLY A 164 5.89 3.68 8.74
N VAL A 165 6.12 2.60 7.98
CA VAL A 165 6.94 1.45 8.36
C VAL A 165 8.06 1.30 7.34
N ARG A 166 9.30 1.20 7.80
CA ARG A 166 10.47 0.87 6.97
C ARG A 166 11.16 -0.36 7.52
N ILE A 167 11.35 -1.37 6.68
CA ILE A 167 12.12 -2.57 7.03
C ILE A 167 13.16 -2.81 5.95
N HIS A 168 14.43 -2.93 6.37
CA HIS A 168 15.51 -3.22 5.42
C HIS A 168 16.64 -4.11 5.94
N HIS A 169 17.39 -4.69 5.00
CA HIS A 169 18.51 -5.60 5.27
C HIS A 169 18.09 -6.85 6.09
N PHE A 170 17.36 -7.74 5.43
CA PHE A 170 16.83 -8.99 5.98
C PHE A 170 17.00 -10.18 5.02
N LYS A 171 16.76 -11.39 5.50
CA LYS A 171 16.59 -12.61 4.69
C LYS A 171 15.13 -12.99 4.55
N THR A 172 14.38 -12.99 5.65
CA THR A 172 12.94 -13.18 5.63
C THR A 172 12.28 -12.15 6.52
N VAL A 173 11.17 -11.58 6.05
CA VAL A 173 10.34 -10.68 6.85
C VAL A 173 8.89 -11.09 6.76
N LYS A 174 8.24 -11.15 7.92
CA LYS A 174 6.79 -11.23 8.05
C LYS A 174 6.25 -9.99 8.73
N VAL A 175 5.20 -9.41 8.17
CA VAL A 175 4.44 -8.30 8.75
C VAL A 175 2.98 -8.68 8.79
N ASP A 176 2.37 -8.69 9.97
CA ASP A 176 0.93 -8.88 10.08
C ASP A 176 0.29 -8.02 11.16
N TYR A 177 -0.97 -7.64 10.95
CA TYR A 177 -1.74 -6.82 11.90
C TYR A 177 -0.98 -5.55 12.31
N VAL A 178 -0.45 -4.82 11.32
CA VAL A 178 0.11 -3.47 11.48
C VAL A 178 -0.73 -2.48 10.70
N ALA A 179 -1.10 -1.37 11.33
CA ALA A 179 -1.72 -0.24 10.64
C ALA A 179 -0.68 0.87 10.47
N SER A 180 -0.59 1.42 9.27
CA SER A 180 0.27 2.55 8.94
C SER A 180 -0.58 3.61 8.26
N TRP A 181 -0.89 4.65 9.03
CA TRP A 181 -1.54 5.84 8.56
C TRP A 181 -0.45 6.84 8.16
N GLY A 182 -0.48 7.37 6.95
CA GLY A 182 0.52 8.34 6.52
C GLY A 182 1.87 7.74 6.09
N GLY A 183 2.78 8.65 5.77
CA GLY A 183 4.06 8.38 5.13
C GLY A 183 4.21 9.28 3.92
N TYR A 184 5.32 10.02 3.85
CA TYR A 184 5.61 10.86 2.69
C TYR A 184 5.93 9.99 1.48
N PHE A 185 6.86 9.04 1.63
CA PHE A 185 7.27 8.15 0.54
C PHE A 185 6.38 6.91 0.43
N ALA A 186 6.20 6.17 1.53
CA ALA A 186 5.29 5.03 1.56
C ALA A 186 4.77 4.72 2.97
N SER A 187 3.57 4.13 3.06
CA SER A 187 3.04 3.65 4.34
C SER A 187 3.83 2.41 4.81
N PHE A 188 4.18 1.52 3.88
CA PHE A 188 5.08 0.39 4.08
C PHE A 188 6.19 0.42 3.04
N ASN A 189 7.44 0.49 3.48
CA ASN A 189 8.63 0.44 2.65
C ASN A 189 9.49 -0.75 3.09
N ILE A 190 9.37 -1.86 2.38
CA ILE A 190 9.98 -3.14 2.77
C ILE A 190 10.87 -3.63 1.64
N LYS A 191 12.18 -3.51 1.84
CA LYS A 191 13.17 -3.72 0.79
C LYS A 191 14.55 -4.00 1.36
N THR A 192 15.41 -4.60 0.57
CA THR A 192 16.85 -4.59 0.86
C THR A 192 17.53 -3.51 0.02
N ASP A 193 18.36 -2.68 0.66
CA ASP A 193 19.01 -1.56 -0.01
C ASP A 193 20.47 -1.95 -0.34
N ASN A 194 20.77 -2.14 -1.64
CA ASN A 194 22.12 -2.35 -2.19
C ASN A 194 22.96 -3.43 -1.47
N PRO A 195 22.46 -4.68 -1.34
CA PRO A 195 23.24 -5.78 -0.76
C PRO A 195 24.60 -5.97 -1.47
N LYS A 196 25.64 -6.25 -0.67
CA LYS A 196 27.01 -6.51 -1.20
C LYS A 196 27.03 -7.65 -2.21
N THR A 197 26.29 -8.71 -1.90
CA THR A 197 26.03 -9.84 -2.78
C THR A 197 24.54 -10.06 -2.78
N PRO A 198 23.83 -9.66 -3.84
CA PRO A 198 22.40 -9.88 -3.82
C PRO A 198 22.04 -11.39 -3.89
N GLY A 199 20.88 -11.74 -3.38
CA GLY A 199 20.35 -13.10 -3.32
C GLY A 199 18.82 -13.07 -3.33
N GLU A 200 18.20 -14.13 -2.85
CA GLU A 200 16.76 -14.19 -2.65
C GLU A 200 16.40 -13.78 -1.22
N VAL A 201 15.25 -13.10 -1.10
CA VAL A 201 14.60 -12.78 0.17
C VAL A 201 13.12 -13.10 0.10
N ASP A 202 12.55 -13.51 1.24
CA ASP A 202 11.12 -13.77 1.37
C ASP A 202 10.44 -12.63 2.13
N VAL A 203 9.34 -12.13 1.58
CA VAL A 203 8.52 -11.06 2.17
C VAL A 203 7.09 -11.56 2.28
N ASP A 204 6.55 -11.58 3.49
CA ASP A 204 5.16 -11.97 3.79
C ASP A 204 4.44 -10.83 4.50
N ILE A 205 3.46 -10.22 3.86
CA ILE A 205 2.70 -9.08 4.39
C ILE A 205 1.22 -9.41 4.33
N GLN A 206 0.60 -9.56 5.49
CA GLN A 206 -0.79 -9.95 5.59
C GLN A 206 -1.55 -9.05 6.56
N ASP A 207 -2.84 -8.88 6.33
CA ASP A 207 -3.75 -8.29 7.30
C ASP A 207 -3.38 -6.88 7.77
N CYS A 208 -2.61 -6.15 6.96
CA CYS A 208 -2.19 -4.79 7.26
C CYS A 208 -3.18 -3.76 6.71
N PHE A 209 -3.16 -2.59 7.33
CA PHE A 209 -3.91 -1.41 6.87
C PHE A 209 -2.93 -0.30 6.51
N ALA A 210 -3.02 0.22 5.29
CA ALA A 210 -2.27 1.36 4.81
C ALA A 210 -3.24 2.47 4.40
N GLY A 211 -3.00 3.72 4.77
CA GLY A 211 -3.85 4.76 4.20
C GLY A 211 -3.47 6.17 4.55
N PHE A 212 -4.05 7.10 3.78
CA PHE A 212 -3.87 8.55 3.97
C PHE A 212 -2.39 8.97 3.95
N GLY A 213 -1.56 8.24 3.18
CA GLY A 213 -0.17 8.60 2.89
C GLY A 213 -0.07 9.43 1.62
N GLU A 214 0.94 10.28 1.52
CA GLU A 214 1.16 11.15 0.35
C GLU A 214 1.79 10.39 -0.82
N GLY A 215 2.60 9.38 -0.51
CA GLY A 215 3.21 8.50 -1.48
C GLY A 215 2.44 7.20 -1.61
N GLU A 216 3.18 6.10 -1.58
CA GLU A 216 2.66 4.78 -1.89
C GLU A 216 2.05 4.09 -0.66
N ALA A 217 1.12 3.15 -0.84
CA ALA A 217 0.67 2.30 0.27
C ALA A 217 1.76 1.26 0.60
N PHE A 218 2.16 0.46 -0.40
CA PHE A 218 3.17 -0.57 -0.27
C PHE A 218 4.26 -0.40 -1.33
N TYR A 219 5.47 -0.03 -0.89
CA TYR A 219 6.70 -0.04 -1.68
C TYR A 219 7.52 -1.28 -1.29
N ILE A 220 7.53 -2.29 -2.15
CA ILE A 220 8.18 -3.58 -1.90
C ILE A 220 9.32 -3.81 -2.89
N SER A 221 10.47 -4.22 -2.38
CA SER A 221 11.74 -4.31 -3.12
C SER A 221 12.27 -2.94 -3.55
N TYR A 222 13.00 -2.84 -4.66
CA TYR A 222 13.68 -1.61 -5.06
C TYR A 222 13.59 -1.36 -6.57
N SER A 223 13.02 -0.21 -6.94
CA SER A 223 12.56 0.11 -8.29
C SER A 223 13.64 0.60 -9.27
N THR A 224 14.85 0.93 -8.77
CA THR A 224 15.97 1.40 -9.60
C THR A 224 17.13 0.41 -9.59
N LYS A 225 17.77 0.12 -10.73
CA LYS A 225 18.95 -0.77 -10.80
C LYS A 225 18.72 -2.22 -10.28
N ALA A 226 17.84 -3.00 -10.91
CA ALA A 226 17.58 -4.41 -10.54
C ALA A 226 18.85 -5.27 -10.32
N HIS A 227 19.97 -4.92 -10.98
CA HIS A 227 21.20 -5.70 -10.90
C HIS A 227 21.93 -5.68 -9.55
N ASN A 228 21.59 -4.77 -8.64
CA ASN A 228 22.26 -4.67 -7.34
C ASN A 228 21.28 -4.80 -6.16
N GLN A 229 20.14 -5.44 -6.39
CA GLN A 229 19.07 -5.64 -5.40
C GLN A 229 18.79 -7.12 -5.22
N ASP A 230 18.24 -7.50 -4.06
CA ASP A 230 17.76 -8.86 -3.85
C ASP A 230 16.50 -9.14 -4.69
N ILE A 231 16.35 -10.40 -5.07
CA ILE A 231 15.15 -10.94 -5.71
C ILE A 231 14.14 -11.24 -4.61
N THR A 232 12.88 -10.85 -4.81
CA THR A 232 11.85 -10.96 -3.78
C THR A 232 10.83 -12.03 -4.13
N ARG A 233 10.63 -12.99 -3.22
CA ARG A 233 9.45 -13.86 -3.20
C ARG A 233 8.41 -13.23 -2.27
N LEU A 234 7.35 -12.70 -2.84
CA LEU A 234 6.35 -11.90 -2.11
C LEU A 234 5.08 -12.71 -1.85
N THR A 235 4.60 -12.74 -0.61
CA THR A 235 3.19 -13.01 -0.28
C THR A 235 2.55 -11.72 0.21
N LEU A 236 1.55 -11.22 -0.49
CA LEU A 236 0.77 -10.02 -0.10
C LEU A 236 -0.71 -10.38 -0.06
N LYS A 237 -1.28 -10.50 1.14
CA LYS A 237 -2.64 -11.03 1.33
C LYS A 237 -3.52 -10.24 2.29
N ASN A 238 -4.80 -10.06 1.93
CA ASN A 238 -5.82 -9.48 2.82
C ASN A 238 -5.46 -8.08 3.36
N ASN A 239 -4.62 -7.34 2.64
CA ASN A 239 -4.28 -5.98 3.02
C ASN A 239 -5.34 -5.01 2.50
N ILE A 240 -5.54 -3.94 3.27
CA ILE A 240 -6.43 -2.84 2.93
C ILE A 240 -5.58 -1.59 2.72
N SER A 241 -5.70 -0.96 1.55
CA SER A 241 -5.12 0.36 1.27
C SER A 241 -6.22 1.37 0.95
N VAL A 242 -6.15 2.55 1.54
CA VAL A 242 -7.14 3.61 1.30
C VAL A 242 -6.50 4.98 1.13
N PHE A 243 -6.99 5.75 0.15
CA PHE A 243 -6.68 7.18 0.02
C PHE A 243 -5.18 7.52 0.06
N THR A 244 -4.37 6.83 -0.75
CA THR A 244 -2.95 7.15 -0.91
C THR A 244 -2.72 8.16 -2.03
N GLY A 245 -1.64 8.91 -1.96
CA GLY A 245 -1.35 9.97 -2.92
C GLY A 245 -0.66 9.54 -4.20
N ALA A 246 0.06 8.41 -4.18
CA ALA A 246 0.63 7.76 -5.36
C ALA A 246 0.11 6.30 -5.46
N GLU A 247 0.97 5.34 -5.81
CA GLU A 247 0.64 3.92 -5.97
C GLU A 247 -0.03 3.31 -4.73
N CYS A 248 -1.02 2.45 -4.97
CA CYS A 248 -1.40 1.50 -3.93
C CYS A 248 -0.26 0.51 -3.71
N LEU A 249 0.30 0.00 -4.80
CA LEU A 249 1.26 -1.08 -4.76
C LEU A 249 2.36 -0.85 -5.78
N GLN A 250 3.58 -0.77 -5.30
CA GLN A 250 4.78 -0.88 -6.10
C GLN A 250 5.54 -2.12 -5.68
N THR A 251 5.69 -3.04 -6.61
CA THR A 251 6.51 -4.24 -6.43
C THR A 251 7.53 -4.29 -7.53
N ASP A 252 8.79 -4.52 -7.16
CA ASP A 252 9.87 -4.71 -8.12
C ASP A 252 10.64 -6.01 -7.83
N ASN A 253 11.38 -6.50 -8.83
CA ASN A 253 12.23 -7.69 -8.75
C ASN A 253 11.55 -8.94 -8.15
N LEU A 254 10.26 -9.13 -8.45
CA LEU A 254 9.54 -10.33 -8.05
C LEU A 254 10.03 -11.56 -8.80
N ALA A 255 9.97 -12.71 -8.13
CA ALA A 255 10.31 -14.01 -8.71
C ALA A 255 9.27 -15.09 -8.42
N GLU A 256 9.57 -16.31 -8.90
CA GLU A 256 8.72 -17.48 -8.82
C GLU A 256 8.19 -17.73 -7.40
N GLY A 257 6.90 -18.03 -7.32
CA GLY A 257 6.19 -18.28 -6.06
C GLY A 257 5.66 -17.01 -5.40
N SER A 258 5.86 -15.83 -6.01
CA SER A 258 5.22 -14.61 -5.53
C SER A 258 3.71 -14.63 -5.78
N VAL A 259 2.92 -14.30 -4.76
CA VAL A 259 1.46 -14.26 -4.76
C VAL A 259 0.97 -12.93 -4.16
N ILE A 260 0.18 -12.19 -4.93
CA ILE A 260 -0.56 -11.01 -4.48
C ILE A 260 -2.05 -11.32 -4.59
N GLU A 261 -2.72 -11.55 -3.46
CA GLU A 261 -4.11 -11.99 -3.48
C GLU A 261 -5.02 -11.39 -2.41
N ASN A 262 -6.31 -11.29 -2.77
CA ASN A 262 -7.36 -10.91 -1.83
C ASN A 262 -7.12 -9.57 -1.11
N ASN A 263 -6.41 -8.63 -1.76
CA ASN A 263 -6.23 -7.27 -1.25
C ASN A 263 -7.34 -6.34 -1.76
N VAL A 264 -7.61 -5.27 -1.01
CA VAL A 264 -8.53 -4.20 -1.44
C VAL A 264 -7.83 -2.85 -1.35
N SER A 265 -7.76 -2.15 -2.48
CA SER A 265 -7.36 -0.75 -2.56
C SER A 265 -8.52 0.12 -2.96
N LEU A 266 -8.78 1.15 -2.15
CA LEU A 266 -9.81 2.14 -2.39
C LEU A 266 -9.20 3.55 -2.47
N GLY A 267 -9.06 4.05 -3.69
CA GLY A 267 -8.63 5.42 -3.95
C GLY A 267 -7.13 5.62 -3.78
N SER A 268 -6.32 5.00 -4.63
CA SER A 268 -4.94 5.45 -4.85
C SER A 268 -4.90 6.75 -5.68
N ALA A 269 -3.74 7.39 -5.76
CA ALA A 269 -3.50 8.61 -6.55
C ALA A 269 -4.38 9.83 -6.18
N THR A 270 -4.84 9.95 -4.93
CA THR A 270 -5.76 11.01 -4.46
C THR A 270 -5.16 12.41 -4.39
N PHE A 271 -3.85 12.53 -4.56
CA PHE A 271 -3.11 13.76 -4.54
C PHE A 271 -2.89 14.31 -5.96
N PHE A 272 -3.72 13.95 -6.93
CA PHE A 272 -3.52 14.34 -8.34
C PHE A 272 -3.54 15.84 -8.66
N ARG A 273 -4.01 16.68 -7.73
CA ARG A 273 -3.95 18.15 -7.78
C ARG A 273 -2.67 18.72 -7.15
N HIS A 274 -1.90 17.85 -6.48
CA HIS A 274 -0.62 18.10 -5.82
C HIS A 274 0.21 16.80 -5.79
N PRO A 275 0.77 16.36 -6.94
CA PRO A 275 1.34 15.02 -7.02
C PRO A 275 2.65 14.91 -6.22
N PHE A 276 2.91 13.67 -5.77
CA PHE A 276 4.11 13.26 -5.05
C PHE A 276 5.41 13.58 -5.81
N GLN A 277 5.38 13.53 -7.15
CA GLN A 277 6.50 13.89 -8.03
C GLN A 277 6.04 14.77 -9.20
N SER A 278 6.95 15.62 -9.71
CA SER A 278 6.68 16.54 -10.83
C SER A 278 6.46 15.87 -12.19
N ARG A 279 6.67 14.55 -12.26
CA ARG A 279 6.26 13.68 -13.35
C ARG A 279 5.21 12.75 -12.79
N PHE A 280 4.06 12.66 -13.47
CA PHE A 280 3.00 11.71 -13.16
C PHE A 280 3.52 10.26 -13.19
N GLN A 281 3.98 9.80 -12.03
CA GLN A 281 4.24 8.40 -11.71
C GLN A 281 3.19 7.99 -10.69
N ASP A 282 1.92 8.18 -11.04
CA ASP A 282 0.80 7.77 -10.19
C ASP A 282 0.13 6.60 -10.89
N ASN A 283 0.78 5.43 -10.88
CA ASN A 283 0.06 4.22 -11.26
C ASN A 283 -0.72 3.73 -10.03
N MET A 284 -1.76 2.93 -10.19
CA MET A 284 -2.35 2.23 -9.05
C MET A 284 -1.48 1.03 -8.65
N HIS A 285 -0.99 0.26 -9.63
CA HIS A 285 -0.11 -0.89 -9.44
C HIS A 285 1.10 -0.82 -10.39
N GLN A 286 2.28 -0.47 -9.85
CA GLN A 286 3.55 -0.63 -10.56
C GLN A 286 4.12 -2.01 -10.25
N PHE A 287 4.06 -2.89 -11.25
CA PHE A 287 4.43 -4.30 -11.14
C PHE A 287 5.68 -4.59 -11.96
N SER A 288 6.73 -5.08 -11.31
CA SER A 288 7.91 -5.57 -11.99
C SER A 288 8.42 -6.90 -11.45
N PHE A 289 8.92 -7.72 -12.35
CA PHE A 289 9.43 -9.06 -12.06
C PHE A 289 10.74 -9.31 -12.82
N VAL A 290 11.56 -10.21 -12.27
CA VAL A 290 12.81 -10.71 -12.89
C VAL A 290 12.65 -12.16 -13.35
N GLU A 291 11.73 -12.90 -12.74
CA GLU A 291 11.42 -14.29 -13.09
C GLU A 291 9.91 -14.48 -13.20
N GLY A 292 9.51 -15.43 -14.04
CA GLY A 292 8.12 -15.86 -14.18
C GLY A 292 7.58 -16.58 -12.94
N GLY A 293 6.36 -17.12 -13.02
CA GLY A 293 5.74 -17.85 -11.91
C GLY A 293 5.21 -16.94 -10.80
N VAL A 294 4.85 -15.71 -11.15
CA VAL A 294 4.22 -14.72 -10.27
C VAL A 294 2.72 -14.71 -10.52
N THR A 295 1.91 -14.71 -9.46
CA THR A 295 0.44 -14.68 -9.55
C THR A 295 -0.15 -13.49 -8.81
N VAL A 296 -1.03 -12.75 -9.49
CA VAL A 296 -1.84 -11.67 -8.91
C VAL A 296 -3.31 -12.02 -9.11
N GLN A 297 -4.06 -12.22 -8.02
CA GLN A 297 -5.41 -12.75 -8.13
C GLN A 297 -6.40 -12.28 -7.07
N ASN A 298 -7.69 -12.26 -7.42
CA ASN A 298 -8.78 -12.01 -6.49
C ASN A 298 -8.69 -10.65 -5.78
N ASN A 299 -8.00 -9.66 -6.34
CA ASN A 299 -7.86 -8.34 -5.74
C ASN A 299 -8.96 -7.38 -6.24
N ILE A 300 -9.29 -6.38 -5.43
CA ILE A 300 -10.06 -5.21 -5.86
C ILE A 300 -9.15 -4.01 -5.79
N PHE A 301 -8.83 -3.41 -6.92
CA PHE A 301 -7.98 -2.23 -6.94
C PHE A 301 -8.68 -1.07 -7.67
N MET A 302 -8.86 0.03 -6.94
CA MET A 302 -9.57 1.22 -7.40
C MET A 302 -8.68 2.44 -7.21
N SER A 303 -8.52 3.23 -8.27
CA SER A 303 -7.78 4.50 -8.21
C SER A 303 -8.73 5.70 -8.19
N THR A 304 -8.18 6.90 -8.04
CA THR A 304 -8.88 8.18 -8.25
C THR A 304 -8.31 8.97 -9.43
N ASN A 305 -7.07 8.67 -9.81
CA ASN A 305 -6.38 9.24 -10.96
C ASN A 305 -5.33 8.26 -11.52
N GLY A 306 -4.61 8.67 -12.56
CA GLY A 306 -3.41 7.98 -13.03
C GLY A 306 -3.70 6.70 -13.78
N ALA A 307 -2.67 5.98 -14.22
CA ALA A 307 -2.86 4.71 -14.92
C ALA A 307 -3.11 3.58 -13.91
N LEU A 308 -3.88 2.55 -14.27
CA LEU A 308 -4.11 1.45 -13.31
C LEU A 308 -2.87 0.56 -13.16
N HIS A 309 -2.07 0.44 -14.22
CA HIS A 309 -0.93 -0.46 -14.24
C HIS A 309 0.31 0.04 -14.96
N GLN A 310 1.43 -0.45 -14.46
CA GLN A 310 2.66 -0.52 -15.22
C GLN A 310 3.33 -1.88 -15.04
N PHE A 311 3.49 -2.64 -16.13
CA PHE A 311 4.10 -3.98 -16.13
C PHE A 311 5.50 -3.94 -16.72
N ARG A 312 6.53 -4.25 -15.92
CA ARG A 312 7.93 -4.20 -16.35
C ARG A 312 8.61 -5.54 -16.12
N TYR A 313 9.17 -6.12 -17.17
CA TYR A 313 10.26 -7.07 -16.98
C TYR A 313 11.52 -6.30 -16.59
N ARG A 314 12.19 -6.72 -15.53
CA ARG A 314 13.49 -6.16 -15.14
C ARG A 314 14.57 -7.10 -15.61
N ASP A 315 15.26 -6.70 -16.67
CA ASP A 315 16.40 -7.46 -17.15
C ASP A 315 17.51 -7.46 -16.09
N ALA A 316 17.81 -8.65 -15.53
CA ALA A 316 18.95 -8.80 -14.63
C ALA A 316 20.28 -8.94 -15.41
N ASN A 317 20.26 -9.14 -16.74
CA ASN A 317 21.43 -9.36 -17.60
C ASN A 317 22.25 -8.10 -17.90
N SER A 318 22.36 -7.15 -16.96
CA SER A 318 23.61 -6.37 -16.94
C SER A 318 24.74 -7.37 -16.65
N ALA A 319 25.90 -7.24 -17.30
CA ALA A 319 27.05 -8.18 -17.30
C ALA A 319 27.67 -8.53 -15.91
N LYS A 320 26.96 -8.27 -14.81
CA LYS A 320 27.36 -8.46 -13.42
C LYS A 320 26.48 -9.47 -12.64
N LEU A 321 25.40 -10.02 -13.24
CA LEU A 321 24.50 -10.97 -12.57
C LEU A 321 24.33 -12.31 -13.32
N THR A 322 25.42 -13.03 -13.55
CA THR A 322 25.34 -14.41 -14.05
C THR A 322 24.56 -15.30 -13.07
N GLY A 323 23.52 -16.00 -13.55
CA GLY A 323 22.80 -17.04 -12.81
C GLY A 323 21.53 -16.62 -12.05
N ARG A 324 20.91 -15.48 -12.40
CA ARG A 324 19.78 -14.91 -11.64
C ARG A 324 18.47 -14.71 -12.40
N THR A 325 18.43 -15.09 -13.66
CA THR A 325 17.21 -15.10 -14.45
C THR A 325 17.04 -16.48 -15.02
N SER A 326 15.88 -17.07 -14.76
CA SER A 326 15.42 -18.27 -15.44
C SER A 326 14.14 -17.98 -16.21
N PRO A 327 14.16 -17.12 -17.26
CA PRO A 327 13.01 -16.96 -18.15
C PRO A 327 12.52 -18.33 -18.59
N SER A 328 11.24 -18.59 -18.43
CA SER A 328 10.68 -19.92 -18.72
C SER A 328 9.27 -19.78 -19.28
N LYS A 329 9.02 -20.53 -20.36
CA LYS A 329 7.69 -20.66 -20.96
C LYS A 329 6.69 -21.33 -20.01
N ASP A 330 7.18 -22.18 -19.10
CA ASP A 330 6.36 -22.95 -18.19
C ASP A 330 5.99 -22.18 -16.91
N LYS A 331 6.55 -20.98 -16.72
CA LYS A 331 6.36 -20.14 -15.55
C LYS A 331 5.72 -18.80 -15.94
N PRO A 332 4.46 -18.77 -16.38
CA PRO A 332 3.83 -17.51 -16.78
C PRO A 332 3.71 -16.52 -15.61
N VAL A 333 3.66 -15.23 -15.93
CA VAL A 333 3.16 -14.20 -15.03
C VAL A 333 1.65 -14.12 -15.21
N ILE A 334 0.89 -14.38 -14.15
CA ILE A 334 -0.57 -14.52 -14.19
C ILE A 334 -1.23 -13.37 -13.44
N MET A 335 -2.11 -12.65 -14.13
CA MET A 335 -3.04 -11.67 -13.58
C MET A 335 -4.45 -12.21 -13.79
N ARG A 336 -5.09 -12.73 -12.75
CA ARG A 336 -6.40 -13.38 -12.91
C ARG A 336 -7.45 -12.97 -11.90
N ASN A 337 -8.69 -12.86 -12.37
CA ASN A 337 -9.85 -12.64 -11.49
C ASN A 337 -9.66 -11.42 -10.55
N ASN A 338 -9.12 -10.33 -11.05
CA ASN A 338 -9.01 -9.06 -10.33
C ASN A 338 -10.02 -8.04 -10.86
N PHE A 339 -10.35 -7.05 -10.05
CA PHE A 339 -10.95 -5.80 -10.51
C PHE A 339 -9.91 -4.68 -10.55
N TYR A 340 -9.96 -3.90 -11.64
CA TYR A 340 -9.18 -2.68 -11.79
C TYR A 340 -10.06 -1.58 -12.38
N GLY A 341 -10.17 -0.41 -11.73
CA GLY A 341 -11.04 0.64 -12.26
C GLY A 341 -10.89 2.01 -11.62
N MET A 342 -11.71 2.95 -12.08
CA MET A 342 -11.83 4.33 -11.58
C MET A 342 -10.59 5.19 -11.90
N SER A 343 -9.95 4.94 -13.03
CA SER A 343 -8.80 5.73 -13.51
C SER A 343 -9.23 6.88 -14.43
N ARG A 344 -8.40 7.92 -14.52
CA ARG A 344 -8.61 9.05 -15.45
C ARG A 344 -7.81 8.93 -16.76
N THR A 345 -6.86 8.00 -16.89
CA THR A 345 -5.94 7.96 -18.04
C THR A 345 -6.06 6.68 -18.89
N THR A 346 -5.51 5.57 -18.40
CA THR A 346 -5.37 4.30 -19.13
C THR A 346 -5.35 3.10 -18.18
N MET A 347 -5.63 1.88 -18.70
CA MET A 347 -5.51 0.67 -17.88
C MET A 347 -4.06 0.41 -17.56
N GLY A 348 -3.16 0.56 -18.53
CA GLY A 348 -1.75 0.51 -18.20
C GLY A 348 -0.80 0.30 -19.35
N TYR A 349 0.47 0.30 -18.97
CA TYR A 349 1.62 0.17 -19.87
C TYR A 349 2.26 -1.19 -19.69
N MET A 350 2.34 -1.97 -20.76
CA MET A 350 3.08 -3.22 -20.78
C MET A 350 4.41 -3.00 -21.51
N TRP A 351 5.50 -2.99 -20.76
CA TRP A 351 6.84 -2.78 -21.33
C TRP A 351 7.34 -4.04 -22.02
N GLN A 352 8.45 -3.92 -22.73
CA GLN A 352 9.10 -5.04 -23.40
C GLN A 352 9.48 -6.11 -22.37
N GLY A 353 9.20 -7.38 -22.73
CA GLY A 353 9.53 -8.53 -21.91
C GLY A 353 10.83 -9.21 -22.35
N ASP A 354 11.13 -10.34 -21.71
CA ASP A 354 12.29 -11.18 -22.01
C ASP A 354 12.16 -12.00 -23.31
N GLY A 355 10.96 -12.05 -23.92
CA GLY A 355 10.67 -12.85 -25.11
C GLY A 355 10.44 -14.34 -24.85
N ILE A 356 10.42 -14.78 -23.58
CA ILE A 356 10.31 -16.19 -23.18
C ILE A 356 9.15 -16.40 -22.20
N THR A 357 9.02 -15.56 -21.16
CA THR A 357 8.07 -15.72 -20.06
C THR A 357 6.69 -15.16 -20.45
N PRO A 358 5.63 -15.99 -20.59
CA PRO A 358 4.33 -15.53 -21.06
C PRO A 358 3.59 -14.69 -20.04
N TYR A 359 2.79 -13.73 -20.49
CA TYR A 359 1.87 -12.96 -19.65
C TYR A 359 0.43 -13.40 -19.89
N ILE A 360 -0.29 -13.73 -18.81
CA ILE A 360 -1.66 -14.21 -18.88
C ILE A 360 -2.57 -13.27 -18.08
N PHE A 361 -3.50 -12.63 -18.78
CA PHE A 361 -4.55 -11.78 -18.21
C PHE A 361 -5.89 -12.48 -18.39
N SER A 362 -6.35 -13.17 -17.34
CA SER A 362 -7.54 -14.02 -17.45
C SER A 362 -8.65 -13.64 -16.47
N ASN A 363 -9.88 -13.56 -16.97
CA ASN A 363 -11.07 -13.34 -16.14
C ASN A 363 -11.03 -12.03 -15.33
N ASN A 364 -10.23 -11.03 -15.69
CA ASN A 364 -10.23 -9.75 -14.98
C ASN A 364 -11.44 -8.91 -15.38
N VAL A 365 -11.82 -7.99 -14.50
CA VAL A 365 -12.86 -7.00 -14.76
C VAL A 365 -12.25 -5.61 -14.70
N TYR A 366 -12.33 -4.93 -15.83
CA TYR A 366 -11.83 -3.57 -15.99
C TYR A 366 -13.02 -2.62 -15.89
N GLY A 367 -13.01 -1.78 -14.85
CA GLY A 367 -13.98 -0.72 -14.62
C GLY A 367 -13.72 0.52 -15.46
N ASP A 368 -14.45 1.58 -15.16
CA ASP A 368 -14.43 2.79 -15.97
C ASP A 368 -13.06 3.47 -15.95
N ILE A 369 -12.65 3.88 -17.15
CA ILE A 369 -11.53 4.78 -17.38
C ILE A 369 -12.07 5.94 -18.18
N SER A 370 -12.36 7.02 -17.48
CA SER A 370 -12.76 8.26 -18.11
C SER A 370 -12.27 9.45 -17.30
N VAL A 371 -12.16 10.54 -18.02
CA VAL A 371 -11.90 11.87 -17.49
C VAL A 371 -13.27 12.45 -17.12
N PRO A 372 -13.54 12.81 -15.85
CA PRO A 372 -14.79 13.50 -15.49
C PRO A 372 -14.95 14.82 -16.26
N ASP A 373 -16.18 15.28 -16.51
CA ASP A 373 -16.43 16.52 -17.28
C ASP A 373 -15.78 17.77 -16.65
N ALA A 374 -15.61 17.78 -15.33
CA ALA A 374 -14.90 18.80 -14.56
C ALA A 374 -13.42 18.41 -14.33
N ASP A 375 -12.72 17.96 -15.38
CA ASP A 375 -11.33 17.54 -15.21
C ASP A 375 -10.38 18.70 -14.99
N ASP A 376 -9.85 18.71 -13.78
CA ASP A 376 -8.91 19.70 -13.31
C ASP A 376 -7.53 19.07 -13.06
N THR A 377 -7.30 17.84 -13.54
CA THR A 377 -5.97 17.21 -13.48
C THR A 377 -4.90 18.04 -14.23
N LEU A 378 -3.64 17.84 -13.82
CA LEU A 378 -2.50 18.66 -14.24
C LEU A 378 -2.00 18.39 -15.67
N SER A 379 -2.40 17.28 -16.30
CA SER A 379 -2.11 16.99 -17.71
C SER A 379 -3.02 15.87 -18.18
N VAL A 380 -4.02 16.20 -18.99
CA VAL A 380 -4.57 15.26 -19.94
C VAL A 380 -3.62 15.29 -21.12
N THR A 381 -2.82 14.24 -21.34
CA THR A 381 -2.23 14.09 -22.67
C THR A 381 -3.41 14.14 -23.67
N PRO A 382 -3.40 15.04 -24.67
CA PRO A 382 -4.51 15.16 -25.63
C PRO A 382 -4.83 13.84 -26.33
N ASP A 383 -3.83 12.95 -26.39
CA ASP A 383 -3.95 11.59 -26.86
C ASP A 383 -4.58 10.71 -25.76
N ALA A 384 -5.91 10.67 -25.72
CA ALA A 384 -6.58 9.55 -25.07
C ALA A 384 -6.07 8.26 -25.77
N PRO A 385 -5.40 7.34 -25.05
CA PRO A 385 -4.81 6.18 -25.70
C PRO A 385 -5.91 5.38 -26.40
N ALA A 386 -5.65 4.97 -27.64
CA ALA A 386 -6.60 4.28 -28.52
C ALA A 386 -7.13 2.95 -27.94
N GLY A 387 -6.49 2.40 -26.90
CA GLY A 387 -6.93 1.21 -26.19
C GLY A 387 -6.66 1.24 -24.69
N PHE A 388 -7.22 0.26 -23.97
CA PHE A 388 -7.04 0.12 -22.52
C PHE A 388 -5.58 -0.16 -22.15
N PHE A 389 -4.93 -1.10 -22.82
CA PHE A 389 -3.49 -1.34 -22.64
C PHE A 389 -2.67 -0.69 -23.76
N LYS A 390 -1.62 0.05 -23.40
CA LYS A 390 -0.52 0.37 -24.32
C LYS A 390 0.50 -0.77 -24.27
N ILE A 391 0.62 -1.51 -25.36
CA ILE A 391 1.56 -2.62 -25.47
C ILE A 391 2.86 -2.12 -26.12
N GLY A 392 3.90 -1.99 -25.31
CA GLY A 392 5.28 -1.73 -25.73
C GLY A 392 6.10 -3.01 -25.84
N ASN A 393 5.47 -4.13 -26.21
CA ASN A 393 6.05 -5.46 -26.22
C ASN A 393 5.92 -6.08 -27.62
N SER A 394 7.05 -6.47 -28.22
CA SER A 394 7.11 -7.06 -29.56
C SER A 394 7.59 -8.52 -29.58
N ASN A 395 8.02 -9.07 -28.44
CA ASN A 395 8.76 -10.34 -28.40
C ASN A 395 8.13 -11.38 -27.47
N THR A 396 7.33 -10.98 -26.48
CA THR A 396 6.81 -11.86 -25.44
C THR A 396 5.35 -12.20 -25.71
N GLU A 397 4.98 -13.46 -25.47
CA GLU A 397 3.60 -13.91 -25.64
C GLU A 397 2.68 -13.29 -24.57
N ILE A 398 1.56 -12.72 -25.02
CA ILE A 398 0.55 -12.11 -24.16
C ILE A 398 -0.80 -12.75 -24.49
N LEU A 399 -1.47 -13.29 -23.48
CA LEU A 399 -2.82 -13.84 -23.57
C LEU A 399 -3.80 -12.96 -22.80
N PHE A 400 -4.80 -12.41 -23.48
CA PHE A 400 -5.98 -11.81 -22.86
C PHE A 400 -7.18 -12.75 -23.04
N GLU A 401 -7.71 -13.31 -21.96
CA GLU A 401 -8.88 -14.18 -22.05
C GLU A 401 -9.98 -13.89 -21.04
N LYS A 402 -11.24 -14.00 -21.47
CA LYS A 402 -12.42 -13.90 -20.60
C LYS A 402 -12.50 -12.62 -19.76
N ASN A 403 -11.81 -11.55 -20.18
CA ASN A 403 -11.84 -10.28 -19.48
C ASN A 403 -13.11 -9.49 -19.83
N ILE A 404 -13.64 -8.76 -18.85
CA ILE A 404 -14.66 -7.74 -19.07
C ILE A 404 -13.96 -6.39 -19.18
N TYR A 405 -14.26 -5.62 -20.22
CA TYR A 405 -13.72 -4.27 -20.40
C TYR A 405 -14.77 -3.28 -20.92
N PRO A 406 -14.66 -1.97 -20.60
CA PRO A 406 -15.68 -0.99 -20.96
C PRO A 406 -15.85 -0.81 -22.47
N LYS A 407 -17.04 -0.32 -22.86
CA LYS A 407 -17.33 0.05 -24.26
C LYS A 407 -16.55 1.30 -24.68
N GLY A 408 -16.31 1.42 -25.99
CA GLY A 408 -15.78 2.64 -26.61
C GLY A 408 -14.26 2.72 -26.73
N ARG A 409 -13.51 1.69 -26.33
CA ARG A 409 -12.07 1.55 -26.61
C ARG A 409 -11.71 0.10 -26.91
N ASP A 410 -10.69 -0.11 -27.73
CA ASP A 410 -10.12 -1.43 -27.93
C ASP A 410 -9.44 -1.92 -26.65
N LEU A 411 -9.37 -3.24 -26.46
CA LEU A 411 -8.69 -3.81 -25.28
C LEU A 411 -7.23 -3.37 -25.21
N TYR A 412 -6.57 -3.22 -26.35
CA TYR A 412 -5.18 -2.76 -26.40
C TYR A 412 -4.88 -2.07 -27.73
N TYR A 413 -3.76 -1.36 -27.76
CA TYR A 413 -3.09 -0.97 -28.98
C TYR A 413 -1.58 -1.23 -28.84
N THR A 414 -0.90 -1.47 -29.96
CA THR A 414 0.54 -1.69 -29.96
C THR A 414 1.27 -0.37 -30.21
N SER A 415 2.20 -0.06 -29.31
CA SER A 415 3.16 1.04 -29.47
C SER A 415 4.54 0.56 -29.92
N LEU A 416 4.78 -0.76 -29.83
CA LEU A 416 5.96 -1.44 -30.35
C LEU A 416 5.54 -2.84 -30.85
N GLY A 417 6.07 -3.28 -31.98
CA GLY A 417 5.70 -4.56 -32.61
C GLY A 417 4.40 -4.51 -33.40
N ASP A 418 4.07 -5.61 -34.06
CA ASP A 418 2.90 -5.77 -34.93
C ASP A 418 1.69 -6.46 -34.24
N GLY A 419 1.85 -6.83 -32.96
CA GLY A 419 0.82 -7.54 -32.20
C GLY A 419 0.74 -9.05 -32.46
N SER A 420 1.63 -9.63 -33.28
CA SER A 420 1.64 -11.06 -33.62
C SER A 420 1.84 -12.00 -32.42
N LYS A 421 2.34 -11.48 -31.29
CA LYS A 421 2.51 -12.21 -30.02
C LYS A 421 1.33 -12.07 -29.06
N ILE A 422 0.28 -11.36 -29.45
CA ILE A 422 -0.88 -11.12 -28.61
C ILE A 422 -2.01 -12.04 -29.08
N THR A 423 -2.49 -12.89 -28.18
CA THR A 423 -3.70 -13.68 -28.38
C THR A 423 -4.80 -13.12 -27.50
N HIS A 424 -6.00 -12.94 -28.04
CA HIS A 424 -7.16 -12.55 -27.24
C HIS A 424 -8.38 -13.41 -27.60
N ARG A 425 -9.09 -13.92 -26.59
CA ARG A 425 -10.27 -14.79 -26.79
C ARG A 425 -11.31 -14.60 -25.71
N GLU A 426 -12.58 -14.68 -26.09
CA GLU A 426 -13.72 -14.64 -25.15
C GLU A 426 -13.78 -13.39 -24.24
N ASN A 427 -13.08 -12.31 -24.60
CA ASN A 427 -13.19 -11.04 -23.89
C ASN A 427 -14.51 -10.35 -24.26
N VAL A 428 -15.19 -9.78 -23.27
CA VAL A 428 -16.52 -9.19 -23.43
C VAL A 428 -16.46 -7.70 -23.18
N GLN A 429 -16.87 -6.92 -24.17
CA GLN A 429 -16.97 -5.48 -24.03
C GLN A 429 -18.32 -5.08 -23.43
N LYS A 430 -18.34 -4.73 -22.13
CA LYS A 430 -19.52 -4.24 -21.41
C LYS A 430 -19.10 -3.46 -20.17
N ALA A 431 -20.02 -2.66 -19.63
CA ALA A 431 -19.80 -2.00 -18.34
C ALA A 431 -19.47 -3.03 -17.26
N ALA A 432 -18.50 -2.70 -16.41
CA ALA A 432 -18.22 -3.49 -15.23
C ALA A 432 -19.41 -3.42 -14.27
N PRO A 433 -19.79 -4.53 -13.61
CA PRO A 433 -20.74 -4.49 -12.49
C PRO A 433 -20.26 -3.49 -11.43
N THR A 434 -21.19 -2.84 -10.72
CA THR A 434 -20.83 -1.93 -9.62
C THR A 434 -20.26 -2.73 -8.45
N ILE A 435 -19.15 -2.28 -7.88
CA ILE A 435 -18.63 -2.84 -6.63
C ILE A 435 -19.50 -2.32 -5.48
N GLN A 436 -19.98 -3.22 -4.63
CA GLN A 436 -20.71 -2.87 -3.42
C GLN A 436 -19.96 -3.40 -2.21
N PHE A 437 -19.54 -2.48 -1.36
CA PHE A 437 -18.92 -2.81 -0.08
C PHE A 437 -19.98 -2.97 1.00
N LYS A 438 -19.68 -3.72 2.06
CA LYS A 438 -20.59 -3.85 3.20
C LYS A 438 -20.88 -2.48 3.83
N ASN A 439 -19.85 -1.65 4.00
CA ASN A 439 -20.01 -0.27 4.46
C ASN A 439 -18.72 0.53 4.21
N SER A 440 -18.53 1.05 2.99
CA SER A 440 -17.40 1.95 2.70
C SER A 440 -17.52 3.29 3.43
N GLY A 441 -18.74 3.69 3.81
CA GLY A 441 -19.08 5.04 4.25
C GLY A 441 -19.59 5.94 3.13
N PHE A 442 -19.48 5.53 1.88
CA PHE A 442 -19.89 6.31 0.72
C PHE A 442 -21.06 5.62 0.00
N PRO A 443 -21.86 6.35 -0.78
CA PRO A 443 -22.86 5.74 -1.66
C PRO A 443 -22.23 4.69 -2.58
N ASP A 444 -22.96 3.60 -2.87
CA ASP A 444 -22.48 2.52 -3.74
C ASP A 444 -22.18 3.00 -5.17
N ASP A 445 -22.83 4.08 -5.60
CA ASP A 445 -22.72 4.70 -6.92
C ASP A 445 -21.75 5.90 -6.95
N ILE A 446 -20.96 6.10 -5.89
CA ILE A 446 -19.98 7.19 -5.85
C ILE A 446 -18.95 7.05 -6.97
N ASP A 447 -18.69 8.16 -7.67
CA ASP A 447 -17.51 8.28 -8.52
C ASP A 447 -16.30 8.56 -7.64
N TRP A 448 -15.48 7.52 -7.39
CA TRP A 448 -14.28 7.61 -6.57
C TRP A 448 -13.26 8.63 -7.09
N ARG A 449 -13.31 9.00 -8.37
CA ARG A 449 -12.44 10.03 -8.95
C ARG A 449 -12.79 11.44 -8.45
N SER A 450 -13.98 11.65 -7.88
CA SER A 450 -14.38 12.93 -7.26
C SER A 450 -13.74 13.17 -5.90
N ILE A 451 -13.04 12.17 -5.34
CA ILE A 451 -12.36 12.27 -4.07
C ILE A 451 -10.90 12.66 -4.29
N SER A 452 -10.45 13.74 -3.65
CA SER A 452 -9.03 14.13 -3.63
C SER A 452 -8.60 14.59 -2.25
N VAL A 453 -7.31 14.86 -2.06
CA VAL A 453 -6.87 15.69 -0.94
C VAL A 453 -7.16 17.17 -1.24
N TRP A 454 -7.52 17.93 -0.20
CA TRP A 454 -7.73 19.37 -0.31
C TRP A 454 -6.40 20.12 -0.44
N ASN A 455 -6.34 21.07 -1.36
CA ASN A 455 -5.31 22.10 -1.39
C ASN A 455 -5.90 23.39 -1.95
N ALA A 456 -5.35 24.54 -1.57
CA ALA A 456 -5.83 25.83 -2.10
C ALA A 456 -5.41 26.01 -3.57
N THR A 457 -4.17 25.64 -3.89
CA THR A 457 -3.57 25.83 -5.21
C THR A 457 -2.87 24.57 -5.69
N TYR A 458 -2.70 24.44 -7.00
CA TYR A 458 -1.87 23.39 -7.57
C TYR A 458 -0.41 23.61 -7.19
N GLN A 459 0.32 22.52 -6.94
CA GLN A 459 1.77 22.56 -6.87
C GLN A 459 2.38 21.27 -7.44
N ASN A 460 3.70 21.24 -7.59
CA ASN A 460 4.46 20.13 -8.18
C ASN A 460 3.97 19.74 -9.58
N THR A 461 3.39 20.67 -10.33
CA THR A 461 2.91 20.38 -11.68
C THR A 461 4.09 20.24 -12.64
N PRO A 462 3.97 19.46 -13.74
CA PRO A 462 5.03 19.36 -14.74
C PRO A 462 5.44 20.74 -15.27
N ASN A 463 6.75 20.97 -15.40
CA ASN A 463 7.28 22.18 -16.02
C ASN A 463 7.32 22.01 -17.54
N VAL A 464 6.15 21.92 -18.15
CA VAL A 464 5.94 21.81 -19.60
C VAL A 464 5.13 23.03 -20.05
N ASP A 465 5.55 23.67 -21.14
CA ASP A 465 4.93 24.89 -21.66
C ASP A 465 3.42 24.72 -21.86
N GLY A 466 2.64 25.62 -21.27
CA GLY A 466 1.17 25.61 -21.36
C GLY A 466 0.44 24.59 -20.48
N LEU A 467 1.16 23.75 -19.71
CA LEU A 467 0.58 22.73 -18.82
C LEU A 467 0.92 22.96 -17.33
N ASN A 468 1.80 23.91 -17.04
CA ASN A 468 2.17 24.26 -15.67
C ASN A 468 1.07 25.11 -15.02
N LYS A 469 0.32 24.52 -14.07
CA LYS A 469 -0.72 25.20 -13.27
C LYS A 469 -0.22 25.62 -11.88
N ASN A 470 1.09 25.50 -11.59
CA ASN A 470 1.63 25.77 -10.25
C ASN A 470 1.20 27.16 -9.76
N GLY A 471 0.59 27.21 -8.56
CA GLY A 471 0.13 28.45 -7.93
C GLY A 471 -1.29 28.89 -8.31
N GLU A 472 -1.90 28.31 -9.35
CA GLU A 472 -3.31 28.57 -9.69
C GLU A 472 -4.25 27.95 -8.63
N PHE A 473 -5.39 28.59 -8.38
CA PHE A 473 -6.42 28.02 -7.51
C PHE A 473 -7.03 26.76 -8.11
N ILE A 474 -7.23 25.75 -7.27
CA ILE A 474 -7.91 24.52 -7.66
C ILE A 474 -9.41 24.79 -7.72
N PRO A 475 -10.09 24.55 -8.85
CA PRO A 475 -11.53 24.62 -8.93
C PRO A 475 -12.15 23.39 -8.25
N TYR A 476 -13.06 23.61 -7.32
CA TYR A 476 -13.85 22.55 -6.69
C TYR A 476 -15.29 22.61 -7.18
N ALA A 477 -15.74 21.51 -7.79
CA ALA A 477 -17.11 21.39 -8.29
C ALA A 477 -18.09 21.08 -7.15
N LEU A 478 -19.37 21.40 -7.37
CA LEU A 478 -20.44 20.99 -6.45
C LEU A 478 -20.44 19.46 -6.32
N GLY A 479 -20.32 18.97 -5.09
CA GLY A 479 -20.33 17.54 -4.80
C GLY A 479 -18.95 16.89 -4.68
N ASP A 480 -17.87 17.57 -5.08
CA ASP A 480 -16.50 17.09 -4.85
C ASP A 480 -16.28 16.78 -3.38
N ILE A 481 -15.53 15.72 -3.10
CA ILE A 481 -15.18 15.32 -1.74
C ILE A 481 -13.69 15.50 -1.54
N VAL A 482 -13.32 16.18 -0.45
CA VAL A 482 -11.92 16.39 -0.11
C VAL A 482 -11.56 15.77 1.23
N ILE A 483 -10.40 15.13 1.26
CA ILE A 483 -9.69 14.74 2.47
C ILE A 483 -8.92 15.96 2.95
N PHE A 484 -9.13 16.35 4.19
CA PHE A 484 -8.55 17.55 4.79
C PHE A 484 -7.82 17.17 6.08
N TYR A 485 -6.58 17.64 6.20
CA TYR A 485 -5.78 17.49 7.42
C TYR A 485 -5.80 18.81 8.18
N ASP A 486 -6.36 18.83 9.39
CA ASP A 486 -6.43 20.04 10.20
C ASP A 486 -5.12 20.36 10.93
N SER A 487 -5.05 21.54 11.55
CA SER A 487 -3.85 22.02 12.25
C SER A 487 -3.41 21.11 13.41
N ASP A 488 -4.32 20.31 13.96
CA ASP A 488 -4.05 19.39 15.07
C ASP A 488 -3.65 17.99 14.59
N GLY A 489 -3.64 17.79 13.27
CA GLY A 489 -3.26 16.55 12.65
C GLY A 489 -4.39 15.58 12.37
N ASN A 490 -5.65 16.01 12.53
CA ASN A 490 -6.80 15.14 12.31
C ASN A 490 -7.17 15.11 10.84
N THR A 491 -7.44 13.91 10.33
CA THR A 491 -8.06 13.71 9.02
C THR A 491 -9.58 13.90 9.11
N LYS A 492 -10.12 14.70 8.19
CA LYS A 492 -11.54 14.99 8.04
C LYS A 492 -11.93 14.87 6.56
N PHE A 493 -13.22 14.67 6.32
CA PHE A 493 -13.79 14.68 4.98
C PHE A 493 -14.77 15.84 4.86
N PHE A 494 -14.73 16.52 3.72
CA PHE A 494 -15.66 17.60 3.41
C PHE A 494 -16.24 17.39 2.02
N LYS A 495 -17.52 17.71 1.86
CA LYS A 495 -18.20 17.79 0.57
C LYS A 495 -18.35 19.25 0.15
N CYS A 496 -17.96 19.57 -1.06
CA CYS A 496 -18.20 20.89 -1.66
C CYS A 496 -19.71 21.07 -1.86
N ILE A 497 -20.29 22.10 -1.26
CA ILE A 497 -21.72 22.45 -1.36
C ILE A 497 -21.97 23.71 -2.18
N LEU A 498 -20.92 24.43 -2.56
CA LEU A 498 -20.97 25.58 -3.44
C LEU A 498 -19.68 25.64 -4.26
N ALA A 499 -19.77 25.43 -5.57
CA ALA A 499 -18.62 25.43 -6.46
C ALA A 499 -17.83 26.74 -6.40
N HIS A 500 -16.49 26.65 -6.46
CA HIS A 500 -15.59 27.79 -6.36
C HIS A 500 -14.23 27.50 -7.00
N ALA A 501 -13.44 28.56 -7.25
CA ALA A 501 -12.08 28.47 -7.75
C ALA A 501 -11.17 29.49 -7.01
N GLU A 502 -11.37 29.57 -5.69
CA GLU A 502 -10.67 30.49 -4.79
C GLU A 502 -10.21 29.73 -3.53
N ASN A 503 -9.43 30.39 -2.66
CA ASN A 503 -9.01 29.79 -1.40
C ASN A 503 -10.13 29.79 -0.35
N HIS A 504 -10.99 28.78 -0.41
CA HIS A 504 -11.94 28.48 0.65
C HIS A 504 -11.48 27.27 1.45
N ASN A 505 -10.80 27.51 2.56
CA ASN A 505 -10.39 26.45 3.50
C ASN A 505 -11.63 25.74 4.09
N PRO A 506 -11.74 24.39 3.98
CA PRO A 506 -12.88 23.62 4.47
C PRO A 506 -13.20 23.81 5.95
N ASN A 507 -12.19 24.02 6.80
CA ASN A 507 -12.40 24.24 8.23
C ASN A 507 -13.03 25.59 8.58
N THR A 508 -12.86 26.61 7.72
CA THR A 508 -13.28 27.99 8.02
C THR A 508 -14.29 28.57 7.05
N SER A 509 -14.65 27.82 6.00
CA SER A 509 -15.57 28.27 4.93
C SER A 509 -16.81 27.35 4.85
N PRO A 510 -17.67 27.32 5.88
CA PRO A 510 -18.84 26.42 5.92
C PRO A 510 -19.88 26.71 4.83
N GLN A 511 -19.84 27.88 4.21
CA GLN A 511 -20.67 28.22 3.06
C GLN A 511 -20.27 27.49 1.77
N HIS A 512 -19.03 27.00 1.68
CA HIS A 512 -18.53 26.20 0.55
C HIS A 512 -18.42 24.71 0.87
N TRP A 513 -18.28 24.36 2.15
CA TRP A 513 -17.93 23.00 2.56
C TRP A 513 -18.86 22.50 3.67
N ALA A 514 -19.38 21.29 3.49
CA ALA A 514 -20.06 20.55 4.54
C ALA A 514 -19.17 19.41 5.04
N GLN A 515 -18.86 19.39 6.33
CA GLN A 515 -18.11 18.28 6.92
C GLN A 515 -18.94 16.99 6.85
N MET A 516 -18.31 15.92 6.38
CA MET A 516 -18.87 14.57 6.36
C MET A 516 -18.55 13.86 7.68
N THR A 517 -19.53 13.15 8.24
CA THR A 517 -19.33 12.35 9.45
C THR A 517 -20.07 11.02 9.35
N TRP A 518 -19.59 10.02 10.08
CA TRP A 518 -20.15 8.67 10.12
C TRP A 518 -20.42 8.28 11.56
N LYS A 519 -21.69 8.32 11.97
CA LYS A 519 -22.11 8.10 13.37
C LYS A 519 -21.30 8.98 14.35
N GLY A 520 -21.11 10.26 14.00
CA GLY A 520 -20.37 11.23 14.79
C GLY A 520 -18.84 11.17 14.68
N ARG A 521 -18.29 10.31 13.82
CA ARG A 521 -16.84 10.20 13.59
C ARG A 521 -16.43 10.91 12.31
N ASN A 522 -15.21 11.44 12.29
CA ASN A 522 -14.63 12.16 11.14
C ASN A 522 -14.18 11.24 10.01
N LEU A 523 -14.15 9.93 10.26
CA LEU A 523 -13.58 8.94 9.36
C LEU A 523 -14.65 7.95 8.90
N PRO A 524 -14.57 7.51 7.64
CA PRO A 524 -15.46 6.48 7.14
C PRO A 524 -15.24 5.14 7.87
N PRO A 525 -16.28 4.29 7.94
CA PRO A 525 -16.18 2.97 8.55
C PRO A 525 -15.24 2.01 7.80
N LEU A 526 -15.13 2.16 6.47
CA LEU A 526 -14.22 1.38 5.62
C LEU A 526 -14.36 -0.15 5.80
N ASP A 527 -15.58 -0.66 5.99
CA ASP A 527 -15.83 -2.10 5.85
C ASP A 527 -15.84 -2.46 4.37
N LEU A 528 -14.64 -2.71 3.84
CA LEU A 528 -14.39 -2.99 2.43
C LEU A 528 -14.55 -4.47 2.07
N ARG A 529 -15.21 -5.26 2.92
CA ARG A 529 -15.71 -6.57 2.49
C ARG A 529 -16.73 -6.37 1.38
N ILE A 530 -16.70 -7.25 0.39
CA ILE A 530 -17.68 -7.22 -0.68
C ILE A 530 -19.02 -7.71 -0.13
N LYS A 531 -20.10 -7.03 -0.49
CA LYS A 531 -21.46 -7.42 -0.08
C LYS A 531 -21.78 -8.81 -0.64
N ALA A 532 -22.41 -9.65 0.18
CA ALA A 532 -22.86 -10.97 -0.24
C ALA A 532 -23.83 -10.88 -1.45
N ASP A 533 -23.92 -11.96 -2.21
CA ASP A 533 -24.80 -12.10 -3.38
C ASP A 533 -24.55 -11.03 -4.47
N THR A 534 -23.32 -10.54 -4.56
CA THR A 534 -22.88 -9.63 -5.62
C THR A 534 -21.87 -10.30 -6.53
N PHE A 535 -21.79 -9.80 -7.78
CA PHE A 535 -20.92 -10.33 -8.82
C PHE A 535 -19.47 -10.56 -8.37
N TYR A 536 -18.90 -9.65 -7.58
CA TYR A 536 -17.51 -9.75 -7.12
C TYR A 536 -17.33 -10.72 -5.95
N ASN A 537 -18.33 -10.82 -5.07
CA ASN A 537 -18.34 -11.77 -3.97
C ASN A 537 -18.40 -13.21 -4.49
N ASP A 538 -19.27 -13.48 -5.48
CA ASP A 538 -19.44 -14.81 -6.08
C ASP A 538 -18.17 -15.31 -6.76
N ARG A 539 -17.29 -14.38 -7.13
CA ARG A 539 -15.99 -14.64 -7.73
C ARG A 539 -14.86 -14.70 -6.72
N GLY A 540 -15.15 -14.53 -5.43
CA GLY A 540 -14.17 -14.56 -4.35
C GLY A 540 -13.14 -13.42 -4.42
N MET A 541 -13.47 -12.30 -5.05
CA MET A 541 -12.60 -11.12 -5.11
C MET A 541 -12.66 -10.29 -3.82
N GLY A 542 -11.61 -9.50 -3.57
CA GLY A 542 -11.44 -8.68 -2.38
C GLY A 542 -10.95 -9.51 -1.20
N LEU A 543 -11.18 -9.02 0.02
CA LEU A 543 -10.74 -9.69 1.25
C LEU A 543 -11.26 -11.13 1.34
N SER A 544 -10.46 -12.05 1.86
CA SER A 544 -10.87 -13.46 1.99
C SER A 544 -11.90 -13.70 3.10
N TYR A 545 -12.28 -12.66 3.85
CA TYR A 545 -13.16 -12.69 5.03
C TYR A 545 -14.65 -12.65 4.72
N ASN A 546 -15.04 -12.94 3.48
CA ASN A 546 -16.44 -12.96 3.12
C ASN A 546 -17.12 -14.15 3.80
N GLU A 547 -18.26 -13.90 4.43
CA GLU A 547 -19.04 -14.84 5.28
C GLU A 547 -19.44 -16.15 4.56
N ALA A 548 -19.25 -16.25 3.25
CA ALA A 548 -19.64 -17.39 2.42
C ALA A 548 -18.57 -18.48 2.24
N LYS A 549 -17.39 -18.40 2.89
CA LYS A 549 -16.30 -19.38 2.69
C LYS A 549 -16.20 -20.50 3.72
N GLU A 550 -17.09 -20.58 4.71
CA GLU A 550 -17.09 -21.70 5.68
C GLU A 550 -17.87 -22.95 5.23
N THR A 551 -18.53 -22.95 4.07
CA THR A 551 -19.27 -24.12 3.59
C THR A 551 -19.18 -24.28 2.07
N ALA A 552 -18.08 -24.84 1.56
CA ALA A 552 -18.04 -25.59 0.29
C ALA A 552 -16.62 -26.08 -0.02
N LEU A 553 -16.07 -26.95 0.83
CA LEU A 553 -15.04 -27.91 0.44
C LEU A 553 -15.33 -29.20 1.20
N ASP A 554 -16.37 -29.91 0.75
CA ASP A 554 -16.50 -31.37 0.84
C ASP A 554 -16.52 -31.92 -0.59
#